data_AF-A0A970DWQ0-F1
#
_entry.id   AF-A0A970DWQ0-F1
#
_cell.length_a   1.000
_cell.length_b   1.000
_cell.length_c   1.000
_cell.angle_alpha   90.00
_cell.angle_beta   90.00
_cell.angle_gamma   90.00
#
_symmetry.space_group_name_H-M   'P 1'
#
loop_
_entity.id
_entity.type
_entity.pdbx_description
1 polymer ?
#
loop_
_entity_poly.entity_id
_entity_poly.type
_entity_poly.pdbx_seq_one_letter_code
_entity_poly.pdbx_strand_id
1 'polypeptide(L)' 'MDRGTLVRTIVLLLALINQFLITAGLNPIPGSEELWGEVISQVFLWSAAAWAWFKNNYITAKGKKQKEVLKREGLTNAK' A
#
# COMPACT_ATOMS: atom_id res chain seq x y z
N MET A 1 -13.56 -1.08 -7.86
CA MET A 1 -13.60 -0.76 -6.41
C MET A 1 -12.59 0.35 -6.16
N ASP A 2 -13.02 1.49 -5.62
CA ASP A 2 -12.09 2.56 -5.25
C ASP A 2 -11.31 2.18 -3.97
N ARG A 3 -10.21 2.89 -3.74
CA ARG A 3 -9.30 2.62 -2.60
C ARG A 3 -10.01 2.75 -1.26
N GLY A 4 -10.92 3.72 -1.11
CA GLY A 4 -11.68 3.92 0.12
C GLY A 4 -12.63 2.75 0.39
N THR A 5 -13.30 2.25 -0.65
CA THR A 5 -14.15 1.06 -0.55
C THR A 5 -13.36 -0.20 -0.18
N LEU A 6 -12.17 -0.39 -0.71
CA LEU A 6 -11.30 -1.52 -0.31
C LEU A 6 -10.96 -1.46 1.18
N VAL A 7 -10.48 -0.31 1.67
CA VAL A 7 -10.12 -0.13 3.09
C VAL A 7 -11.33 -0.40 3.99
N ARG A 8 -12.48 0.21 3.69
CA ARG A 8 -13.72 0.00 4.46
C ARG A 8 -14.17 -1.46 4.49
N THR A 9 -14.03 -2.17 3.37
CA THR A 9 -14.41 -3.59 3.30
C THR A 9 -13.50 -4.45 4.19
N ILE A 10 -12.19 -4.17 4.22
CA ILE A 10 -11.25 -4.90 5.09
C ILE A 10 -11.54 -4.60 6.56
N VAL A 11 -11.75 -3.33 6.90
CA VAL A 11 -12.08 -2.91 8.26
C VAL A 11 -13.40 -3.54 8.74
N LEU A 12 -14.42 -3.58 7.89
CA LEU A 12 -15.68 -4.27 8.19
C LEU A 12 -15.46 -5.75 8.46
N LEU A 13 -14.65 -6.43 7.64
CA LEU A 13 -14.33 -7.85 7.86
C LEU A 13 -13.61 -8.07 9.19
N LEU A 14 -12.66 -7.20 9.56
CA LEU A 14 -12.00 -7.25 10.87
C LEU A 14 -12.99 -7.04 12.01
N ALA A 15 -13.93 -6.10 11.86
CA ALA A 15 -14.98 -5.85 12.84
C ALA A 15 -15.90 -7.07 13.01
N LEU A 16 -16.30 -7.72 11.92
CA LEU A 16 -17.12 -8.93 11.96
C LEU A 16 -16.39 -10.11 12.64
N ILE A 17 -15.10 -10.30 12.34
CA ILE A 17 -14.27 -11.30 13.01
C ILE A 17 -14.17 -10.96 14.50
N ASN A 18 -13.91 -9.71 14.86
CA ASN A 18 -13.82 -9.29 16.26
C ASN A 18 -15.15 -9.51 17.00
N GLN A 19 -16.27 -9.20 16.37
CA GLN A 19 -17.60 -9.46 16.91
C GLN A 19 -17.84 -10.95 17.16
N PHE A 20 -17.38 -11.81 16.23
CA PHE A 20 -17.43 -13.25 16.42
C PHE A 20 -16.58 -13.70 17.61
N LEU A 21 -15.35 -13.21 17.75
CA LEU A 21 -14.48 -13.55 18.89
C LEU A 21 -15.12 -13.17 20.22
N ILE A 22 -15.66 -11.96 20.33
CA ILE A 22 -16.34 -11.46 21.53
C ILE A 22 -17.54 -12.35 21.88
N THR A 23 -18.38 -12.66 20.89
CA THR A 23 -19.58 -13.50 21.12
C THR A 23 -19.25 -14.95 21.44
N ALA A 24 -18.11 -15.46 20.96
CA ALA A 24 -17.58 -16.77 21.30
C ALA A 24 -16.82 -16.82 22.65
N GLY A 25 -16.69 -15.69 23.37
CA GLY A 25 -15.92 -15.61 24.62
C GLY A 25 -14.41 -15.73 24.43
N LEU A 26 -13.92 -15.49 23.20
CA LEU A 26 -12.50 -15.49 22.85
C LEU A 26 -11.88 -14.10 23.00
N ASN A 27 -10.56 -14.04 22.95
CA ASN A 27 -9.83 -12.77 23.06
C ASN A 27 -10.16 -11.85 21.88
N PRO A 28 -10.60 -10.60 22.13
CA PRO A 28 -10.89 -9.65 21.07
C PRO A 28 -9.60 -9.17 20.37
N ILE A 29 -9.74 -8.75 19.12
CA ILE A 29 -8.69 -8.04 18.39
C ILE A 29 -8.50 -6.68 19.07
N PRO A 30 -7.28 -6.33 19.51
CA PRO A 30 -7.01 -5.05 20.14
C PRO A 30 -7.14 -3.90 19.11
N GLY A 31 -7.61 -2.74 19.56
CA GLY A 31 -7.73 -1.53 18.74
C GLY A 31 -9.16 -1.19 18.33
N SER A 32 -9.36 0.05 17.88
CA SER A 32 -10.65 0.55 17.36
C SER A 32 -10.75 0.39 15.85
N GLU A 33 -11.98 0.46 15.32
CA GLU A 33 -12.23 0.50 13.88
C GLU A 33 -11.42 1.62 13.19
N GLU A 34 -11.36 2.78 13.82
CA GLU A 34 -10.64 3.96 13.32
C GLU A 34 -9.12 3.72 13.28
N LEU A 35 -8.55 3.10 14.32
CA LEU A 35 -7.13 2.72 14.33
C LEU A 35 -6.82 1.73 13.22
N TRP A 36 -7.64 0.71 13.02
CA TRP A 36 -7.44 -0.27 11.96
C TRP A 36 -7.59 0.34 10.57
N GLY A 37 -8.55 1.25 10.38
CA GLY A 37 -8.69 2.03 9.16
C GLY A 37 -7.44 2.84 8.85
N GLU A 38 -6.87 3.50 9.86
CA GLU A 38 -5.63 4.25 9.73
C GLU A 38 -4.44 3.35 9.36
N VAL A 39 -4.23 2.26 10.10
CA VAL A 39 -3.12 1.31 9.86
C VAL A 39 -3.18 0.74 8.44
N ILE A 40 -4.35 0.28 8.00
CA ILE A 40 -4.52 -0.30 6.65
C ILE A 40 -4.26 0.77 5.59
N SER A 41 -4.78 1.99 5.79
CA SER A 41 -4.57 3.11 4.88
C SER A 41 -3.08 3.47 4.77
N GLN A 42 -2.37 3.52 5.90
CA GLN A 42 -0.93 3.77 5.93
C GLN A 42 -0.16 2.66 5.21
N VAL A 43 -0.42 1.38 5.50
CA VAL A 43 0.24 0.26 4.82
C VAL A 43 0.04 0.34 3.31
N PHE A 44 -1.18 0.66 2.86
CA PHE A 44 -1.48 0.85 1.45
C PHE A 44 -0.68 2.03 0.86
N LEU A 45 -0.67 3.18 1.53
CA LEU A 45 0.04 4.37 1.08
C LEU A 45 1.54 4.11 0.96
N TRP A 46 2.16 3.50 1.98
CA TRP A 46 3.58 3.18 1.99
C TRP A 46 3.93 2.20 0.88
N SER A 47 3.12 1.16 0.68
CA SER A 47 3.30 0.18 -0.39
C SER A 47 3.19 0.82 -1.77
N ALA A 48 2.18 1.68 -1.97
CA ALA A 48 1.98 2.39 -3.22
C ALA A 48 3.11 3.39 -3.51
N ALA A 49 3.56 4.12 -2.49
CA ALA A 49 4.67 5.06 -2.60
C ALA A 49 5.98 4.34 -2.92
N ALA A 50 6.27 3.24 -2.21
CA ALA A 50 7.44 2.41 -2.49
C ALA A 50 7.38 1.86 -3.93
N TRP A 51 6.25 1.30 -4.34
CA TRP A 51 6.06 0.79 -5.70
C TRP A 51 6.27 1.89 -6.76
N ALA A 52 5.64 3.06 -6.59
CA ALA A 52 5.78 4.19 -7.49
C ALA A 52 7.23 4.70 -7.56
N TRP A 53 7.92 4.77 -6.42
CA TRP A 53 9.33 5.15 -6.37
C TRP A 53 10.22 4.17 -7.12
N PHE A 54 10.03 2.85 -6.93
CA PHE A 54 10.78 1.83 -7.66
C PHE A 54 10.51 1.85 -9.17
N LYS A 55 9.27 2.15 -9.58
CA LYS A 55 8.87 2.20 -11.00
C LYS A 55 9.34 3.47 -11.71
N ASN A 56 9.32 4.61 -11.02
CA ASN A 56 9.61 5.93 -11.60
C ASN A 56 11.06 6.36 -11.40
N ASN A 57 11.87 5.59 -10.67
CA ASN A 57 13.31 5.80 -10.60
C ASN A 57 14.06 4.67 -11.31
N TYR A 58 15.19 5.01 -11.92
CA TYR A 58 16.07 4.08 -12.65
C TYR A 58 16.86 3.13 -11.73
N ILE A 59 16.20 2.56 -10.72
CA ILE A 59 16.83 1.79 -9.65
C ILE A 59 16.87 0.31 -10.03
N THR A 60 15.81 -0.16 -10.71
CA THR A 60 15.77 -1.51 -11.27
C THR A 60 16.73 -1.65 -12.46
N ALA A 61 17.17 -2.88 -12.77
CA ALA A 61 18.02 -3.12 -13.94
C ALA A 61 17.38 -2.63 -15.25
N LYS A 62 16.06 -2.78 -15.39
CA LYS A 62 15.29 -2.23 -16.52
C LYS A 62 15.31 -0.70 -16.52
N GLY A 63 15.12 -0.08 -15.35
CA GLY A 63 15.21 1.36 -15.19
C GLY A 63 16.60 1.90 -15.56
N LYS A 64 17.67 1.26 -15.12
CA LYS A 64 19.04 1.64 -15.49
C LYS A 64 19.25 1.62 -17.01
N LYS A 65 18.84 0.54 -17.69
CA LYS A 65 18.88 0.45 -19.16
C LYS A 65 18.06 1.53 -19.84
N GLN A 66 16.88 1.85 -19.32
CA GLN A 66 16.04 2.95 -19.83
C GLN A 66 16.76 4.30 -19.70
N LYS A 67 17.44 4.55 -18.57
CA LYS A 67 18.28 5.75 -18.37
C LYS A 67 19.37 5.86 -19.42
N GLU A 68 20.09 4.77 -19.67
CA GLU A 68 21.19 4.72 -20.65
C GLU A 68 20.69 5.05 -22.06
N VAL A 69 19.57 4.45 -22.49
CA VAL A 69 18.95 4.74 -23.79
C VAL A 69 18.56 6.21 -23.87
N LEU A 70 17.84 6.73 -22.86
CA LEU A 70 17.41 8.13 -22.87
C LEU A 70 18.59 9.11 -22.88
N LYS A 71 19.70 8.78 -22.21
CA LYS A 71 20.93 9.59 -22.22
C LYS A 71 21.60 9.58 -23.59
N ARG A 72 21.63 8.42 -24.26
CA ARG A 72 22.17 8.28 -25.62
C ARG A 72 21.38 9.11 -26.64
N GLU A 73 20.06 9.10 -26.52
CA GLU A 73 19.18 9.87 -27.44
C GLU A 73 19.05 11.36 -27.05
N GLY A 74 19.74 11.83 -26.01
CA GLY A 74 19.64 13.23 -25.54
C GLY A 74 18.27 13.61 -24.95
N LEU A 75 17.46 12.62 -24.55
CA LEU A 75 16.09 12.80 -24.06
C LEU A 75 16.00 12.92 -22.53
N THR A 76 17.13 13.08 -21.83
CA THR A 76 17.15 13.25 -20.39
C THR A 76 18.29 14.14 -19.90
N ASN A 77 17.99 15.01 -18.93
CA ASN A 77 18.96 15.85 -18.22
C ASN A 77 19.41 15.22 -16.89
N ALA A 78 18.98 13.99 -16.60
CA ALA A 78 19.37 13.29 -15.39
C ALA A 78 20.89 13.04 -15.42
N LYS A 79 21.62 13.58 -14.42
CA LYS A 79 23.08 13.41 -14.26
C LYS A 79 23.50 11.95 -14.38
#